data_AF-A0A4P6GCR9-F1
#
_entry.id   AF-A0A4P6GCR9-F1
#
_cell.length_a   1.000
_cell.length_b   1.000
_cell.length_c   1.000
_cell.angle_alpha   90.00
_cell.angle_beta   90.00
_cell.angle_gamma   90.00
#
_symmetry.space_group_name_H-M   'P 1'
#
loop_
_entity.id
_entity.type
_entity.pdbx_description
1 polymer ?
#
loop_
_entity_poly.entity_id
_entity_poly.type
_entity_poly.pdbx_seq_one_letter_code
_entity_poly.pdbx_strand_id
1 'polypeptide(L)'
;MDIKEFCLAHGFDMSKCAVASGGGSFGMTELKISPIEFLTLAEDDFERGGLSALVNATTNVKRAIVGQLDQLLISFGYPSLRWNVPKKIERLRALGLLAPRLLRKIVDMRNILEHEYATPELEKVEEALDIASLFVMSASAMFIPFDDVLEFSLPDQDATDSSVTRITVGLNRESDRVFYTVYAYEPGEYAGRCVGQCEIQSGHVLFEAMVKLSASLMLRYKVNQALNDFDAAYAQL
;
A
#
# COMPACT_ATOMS: atom_id res chain seq x y z
N MET A 1 -21.09 11.88 7.22
CA MET A 1 -20.48 13.22 7.28
C MET A 1 -19.21 13.14 6.47
N ASP A 2 -19.07 14.04 5.50
CA ASP A 2 -17.86 14.13 4.69
C ASP A 2 -16.68 14.62 5.55
N ILE A 3 -15.44 14.23 5.23
CA ILE A 3 -14.24 14.69 5.94
C ILE A 3 -14.09 16.21 5.92
N LYS A 4 -14.47 16.89 4.83
CA LYS A 4 -14.45 18.35 4.75
C LYS A 4 -15.47 18.99 5.68
N GLU A 5 -16.68 18.45 5.74
CA GLU A 5 -17.71 18.90 6.68
C GLU A 5 -17.25 18.67 8.13
N PHE A 6 -16.59 17.54 8.40
CA PHE A 6 -16.02 17.21 9.70
C PHE A 6 -14.95 18.23 10.11
N CYS A 7 -13.96 18.48 9.24
CA CYS A 7 -12.91 19.46 9.49
C CYS A 7 -13.48 20.87 9.72
N LEU A 8 -14.46 21.31 8.91
CA LEU A 8 -15.14 22.60 9.08
C LEU A 8 -15.91 22.69 10.40
N ALA A 9 -16.65 21.64 10.77
CA ALA A 9 -17.43 21.60 12.01
C ALA A 9 -16.54 21.70 13.26
N HIS A 10 -15.28 21.23 13.16
CA HIS A 10 -14.30 21.25 14.23
C HIS A 10 -13.26 22.38 14.10
N GLY A 11 -13.38 23.26 13.11
CA GLY A 11 -12.47 24.38 12.90
C GLY A 11 -11.02 23.97 12.60
N PHE A 12 -10.81 22.77 12.04
CA PHE A 12 -9.49 22.21 11.80
C PHE A 12 -9.13 22.24 10.32
N ASP A 13 -7.92 22.69 9.98
CA ASP A 13 -7.42 22.76 8.61
C ASP A 13 -6.20 21.84 8.45
N MET A 14 -6.42 20.65 7.87
CA MET A 14 -5.39 19.63 7.70
C MET A 14 -4.19 20.09 6.85
N SER A 15 -4.36 21.12 6.01
CA SER A 15 -3.28 21.67 5.18
C SER A 15 -2.29 22.57 5.93
N LYS A 16 -2.61 22.94 7.18
CA LYS A 16 -1.77 23.78 8.04
C LYS A 16 -1.17 23.03 9.22
N CYS A 17 -1.19 21.70 9.16
CA CYS A 17 -0.77 20.84 10.26
C CYS A 17 0.60 20.21 9.99
N ALA A 18 1.32 19.94 11.08
CA ALA A 18 2.40 18.96 11.03
C ALA A 18 1.79 17.56 10.92
N VAL A 19 2.44 16.69 10.14
CA VAL A 19 2.04 15.29 10.00
C VAL A 19 3.14 14.38 10.52
N ALA A 20 2.78 13.47 11.41
CA ALA A 20 3.65 12.41 11.92
C ALA A 20 2.96 11.05 11.77
N SER A 21 3.74 9.98 11.84
CA SER A 21 3.16 8.64 11.91
C SER A 21 3.00 8.24 13.38
N GLY A 22 1.83 7.66 13.69
CA GLY A 22 1.39 7.29 15.03
C GLY A 22 1.67 5.82 15.36
N GLY A 23 2.33 5.09 14.47
CA GLY A 23 2.47 3.64 14.53
C GLY A 23 1.32 2.92 13.84
N GLY A 24 1.26 1.61 14.02
CA GLY A 24 0.25 0.81 13.34
C GLY A 24 0.46 -0.68 13.48
N SER A 25 -0.52 -1.43 13.00
CA SER A 25 -0.49 -2.89 12.94
C SER A 25 -1.19 -3.43 11.70
N PHE A 26 -1.50 -2.57 10.73
CA PHE A 26 -2.20 -2.97 9.52
C PHE A 26 -1.40 -4.03 8.75
N GLY A 27 -1.96 -5.23 8.71
CA GLY A 27 -1.36 -6.37 8.02
C GLY A 27 -1.88 -6.55 6.60
N MET A 28 -1.12 -7.30 5.81
CA MET A 28 -1.60 -7.79 4.52
C MET A 28 -2.77 -8.75 4.70
N THR A 29 -3.65 -8.80 3.70
CA THR A 29 -4.68 -9.83 3.61
C THR A 29 -4.04 -11.20 3.41
N GLU A 30 -4.61 -12.23 4.03
CA GLU A 30 -4.21 -13.60 3.76
C GLU A 30 -4.79 -14.07 2.43
N LEU A 31 -3.97 -14.78 1.66
CA LEU A 31 -4.40 -15.48 0.45
C LEU A 31 -4.36 -16.99 0.73
N LYS A 32 -5.21 -17.75 0.04
CA LYS A 32 -5.23 -19.22 0.18
C LYS A 32 -3.89 -19.88 -0.16
N ILE A 33 -3.19 -19.31 -1.15
CA ILE A 33 -1.80 -19.63 -1.46
C ILE A 33 -1.09 -18.29 -1.51
N SER A 34 -0.08 -18.13 -0.68
CA SER A 34 0.68 -16.90 -0.54
C SER A 34 1.65 -16.70 -1.71
N PRO A 35 2.07 -15.45 -1.97
CA PRO A 35 3.12 -15.16 -2.95
C PRO A 35 4.44 -15.86 -2.63
N ILE A 36 4.76 -16.01 -1.33
CA ILE A 36 5.95 -16.71 -0.85
C ILE A 36 5.88 -18.20 -1.20
N GLU A 37 4.73 -18.86 -1.05
CA GLU A 37 4.59 -20.27 -1.46
C GLU A 37 4.83 -20.46 -2.96
N PHE A 38 4.33 -19.55 -3.81
CA PHE A 38 4.67 -19.61 -5.24
C PHE A 38 6.15 -19.39 -5.51
N LEU A 39 6.80 -18.51 -4.74
CA LEU A 39 8.22 -18.26 -4.87
C LEU A 39 9.04 -19.51 -4.51
N THR A 40 8.74 -20.14 -3.36
CA THR A 40 9.40 -21.39 -2.94
C THR A 40 9.22 -22.50 -3.96
N LEU A 41 8.01 -22.66 -4.52
CA LEU A 41 7.79 -23.63 -5.61
C LEU A 41 8.64 -23.31 -6.86
N ALA A 42 8.87 -22.03 -7.15
CA ALA A 42 9.71 -21.65 -8.28
C ALA A 42 11.19 -21.95 -8.01
N GLU A 43 11.67 -21.69 -6.80
CA GLU A 43 13.02 -21.99 -6.33
C GLU A 43 13.29 -23.51 -6.39
N ASP A 44 12.42 -24.31 -5.79
CA ASP A 44 12.52 -25.78 -5.80
C ASP A 44 12.54 -26.36 -7.22
N ASP A 45 11.68 -25.82 -8.12
CA ASP A 45 11.63 -26.25 -9.51
C ASP A 45 12.91 -25.84 -10.28
N PHE A 46 13.42 -24.63 -10.04
CA PHE A 46 14.65 -24.16 -10.67
C PHE A 46 15.86 -25.01 -10.25
N GLU A 47 16.01 -25.29 -8.95
CA GLU A 47 17.07 -26.12 -8.39
C GLU A 47 17.03 -27.57 -8.90
N ARG A 48 15.82 -28.15 -9.00
CA ARG A 48 15.64 -29.51 -9.54
C ARG A 48 16.13 -29.64 -10.98
N GLY A 49 15.99 -28.58 -11.77
CA GLY A 49 16.42 -28.52 -13.15
C GLY A 49 15.62 -29.41 -14.12
N GLY A 50 15.99 -29.32 -15.40
CA GLY A 50 15.29 -29.98 -16.50
C GLY A 50 14.12 -29.17 -17.06
N LEU A 51 13.68 -29.55 -18.27
CA LEU A 51 12.72 -28.75 -19.05
C LEU A 51 11.39 -28.51 -18.32
N SER A 52 10.80 -29.56 -17.75
CA SER A 52 9.51 -29.45 -17.04
C SER A 52 9.62 -28.52 -15.83
N ALA A 53 10.73 -28.62 -15.08
CA ALA A 53 10.95 -27.80 -13.90
C ALA A 53 11.20 -26.33 -14.29
N LEU A 54 11.96 -26.07 -15.36
CA LEU A 54 12.19 -24.71 -15.86
C LEU A 54 10.89 -24.00 -16.31
N VAL A 55 9.99 -24.74 -16.98
CA VAL A 55 8.66 -24.25 -17.37
C VAL A 55 7.80 -23.93 -16.14
N ASN A 56 7.83 -24.80 -15.13
CA ASN A 56 7.08 -24.60 -13.90
C ASN A 56 7.64 -23.43 -13.07
N ALA A 57 8.96 -23.32 -12.93
CA ALA A 57 9.63 -22.20 -12.27
C ALA A 57 9.21 -20.87 -12.89
N THR A 58 9.25 -20.75 -14.23
CA THR A 58 8.80 -19.56 -14.96
C THR A 58 7.33 -19.20 -14.64
N THR A 59 6.47 -20.22 -14.56
CA THR A 59 5.05 -20.03 -14.24
C THR A 59 4.85 -19.58 -12.79
N ASN A 60 5.59 -20.16 -11.85
CA ASN A 60 5.48 -19.87 -10.44
C ASN A 60 6.09 -18.50 -10.08
N VAL A 61 7.18 -18.08 -10.72
CA VAL A 61 7.72 -16.70 -10.63
C VAL A 61 6.65 -15.67 -10.98
N LYS A 62 5.96 -15.86 -12.11
CA LYS A 62 4.86 -14.96 -12.51
C LYS A 62 3.74 -14.94 -11.46
N ARG A 63 3.37 -16.09 -10.90
CA ARG A 63 2.33 -16.20 -9.87
C ARG A 63 2.75 -15.53 -8.57
N ALA A 64 4.01 -15.65 -8.16
CA ALA A 64 4.55 -14.96 -6.99
C ALA A 64 4.44 -13.44 -7.16
N ILE A 65 4.90 -12.89 -8.29
CA ILE A 65 4.81 -11.44 -8.57
C ILE A 65 3.35 -10.99 -8.63
N VAL A 66 2.51 -11.64 -9.45
CA VAL A 66 1.11 -11.22 -9.63
C VAL A 66 0.32 -11.40 -8.34
N GLY A 67 0.54 -12.49 -7.61
CA GLY A 67 -0.05 -12.75 -6.31
C GLY A 67 0.32 -11.68 -5.29
N GLN A 68 1.58 -11.22 -5.25
CA GLN A 68 1.99 -10.15 -4.35
C GLN A 68 1.36 -8.81 -4.74
N LEU A 69 1.26 -8.49 -6.04
CA LEU A 69 0.53 -7.30 -6.50
C LEU A 69 -0.95 -7.35 -6.07
N ASP A 70 -1.58 -8.52 -6.22
CA ASP A 70 -2.97 -8.73 -5.80
C ASP A 70 -3.14 -8.62 -4.28
N GLN A 71 -2.26 -9.25 -3.50
CA GLN A 71 -2.30 -9.21 -2.06
C GLN A 71 -2.21 -7.78 -1.53
N LEU A 72 -1.27 -6.97 -2.05
CA LEU A 72 -1.14 -5.56 -1.68
C LEU A 72 -2.41 -4.77 -2.01
N LEU A 73 -2.92 -4.90 -3.24
CA LEU A 73 -4.09 -4.14 -3.68
C LEU A 73 -5.36 -4.51 -2.91
N ILE A 74 -5.60 -5.81 -2.70
CA ILE A 74 -6.74 -6.29 -1.91
C ILE A 74 -6.62 -5.83 -0.46
N SER A 75 -5.40 -5.80 0.09
CA SER A 75 -5.15 -5.29 1.43
C SER A 75 -5.63 -3.84 1.60
N PHE A 76 -5.56 -3.01 0.56
CA PHE A 76 -6.07 -1.63 0.56
C PHE A 76 -7.51 -1.49 0.00
N GLY A 77 -8.24 -2.60 -0.17
CA GLY A 77 -9.65 -2.60 -0.57
C GLY A 77 -9.90 -2.59 -2.08
N TYR A 78 -8.89 -2.84 -2.92
CA TYR A 78 -9.05 -2.86 -4.37
C TYR A 78 -9.35 -4.26 -4.91
N PRO A 79 -10.37 -4.43 -5.78
CA PRO A 79 -10.74 -5.72 -6.36
C PRO A 79 -9.82 -6.09 -7.55
N SER A 80 -8.55 -6.35 -7.27
CA SER A 80 -7.49 -6.44 -8.28
C SER A 80 -7.42 -7.76 -9.06
N LEU A 81 -8.08 -8.83 -8.60
CA LEU A 81 -7.97 -10.17 -9.18
C LEU A 81 -8.25 -10.21 -10.69
N ARG A 82 -9.18 -9.36 -11.17
CA ARG A 82 -9.55 -9.27 -12.60
C ARG A 82 -8.75 -8.23 -13.39
N TRP A 83 -7.86 -7.49 -12.75
CA TRP A 83 -7.07 -6.45 -13.41
C TRP A 83 -5.86 -7.06 -14.12
N ASN A 84 -5.49 -6.46 -15.25
CA ASN A 84 -4.22 -6.78 -15.89
C ASN A 84 -3.04 -6.22 -15.06
N VAL A 85 -1.85 -6.77 -15.29
CA VAL A 85 -0.64 -6.39 -14.54
C VAL A 85 -0.28 -4.91 -14.70
N PRO A 86 -0.39 -4.28 -15.89
CA PRO A 86 -0.17 -2.84 -16.03
C PRO A 86 -1.04 -2.00 -15.08
N LYS A 87 -2.34 -2.27 -15.00
CA LYS A 87 -3.28 -1.57 -14.13
C LYS A 87 -2.96 -1.78 -12.64
N LYS A 88 -2.53 -3.00 -12.26
CA LYS A 88 -2.10 -3.32 -10.89
C LYS A 88 -0.88 -2.48 -10.48
N ILE A 89 0.15 -2.45 -11.32
CA ILE A 89 1.38 -1.67 -11.10
C ILE A 89 1.07 -0.17 -11.02
N GLU A 90 0.19 0.32 -11.89
CA GLU A 90 -0.23 1.73 -11.88
C GLU A 90 -0.94 2.10 -10.58
N ARG A 91 -1.89 1.28 -10.12
CA ARG A 91 -2.62 1.56 -8.87
C ARG A 91 -1.70 1.50 -7.65
N LEU A 92 -0.80 0.52 -7.54
CA LEU A 92 0.17 0.49 -6.44
C LEU A 92 1.09 1.72 -6.43
N ARG A 93 1.51 2.18 -7.60
CA ARG A 93 2.31 3.40 -7.71
C ARG A 93 1.52 4.64 -7.27
N ALA A 94 0.22 4.70 -7.57
CA ALA A 94 -0.65 5.78 -7.10
C ALA A 94 -0.73 5.81 -5.57
N LEU A 95 -0.76 4.64 -4.92
CA LEU A 95 -0.68 4.48 -3.46
C LEU A 95 0.70 4.78 -2.86
N GLY A 96 1.69 5.21 -3.67
CA GLY A 96 3.06 5.47 -3.19
C GLY A 96 3.91 4.22 -2.96
N LEU A 97 3.39 3.03 -3.25
CA LEU A 97 4.08 1.78 -3.03
C LEU A 97 5.07 1.48 -4.16
N LEU A 98 6.18 0.84 -3.82
CA LEU A 98 7.24 0.52 -4.76
C LEU A 98 6.79 -0.62 -5.69
N ALA A 99 6.57 -0.28 -6.96
CA ALA A 99 6.26 -1.25 -8.02
C ALA A 99 7.24 -1.08 -9.20
N PRO A 100 8.33 -1.88 -9.24
CA PRO A 100 9.36 -1.76 -10.27
C PRO A 100 8.79 -1.98 -11.67
N ARG A 101 9.20 -1.16 -12.64
CA ARG A 101 8.83 -1.35 -14.05
C ARG A 101 9.33 -2.69 -14.59
N LEU A 102 10.40 -3.22 -14.00
CA LEU A 102 11.01 -4.50 -14.34
C LEU A 102 10.06 -5.68 -14.15
N LEU A 103 9.11 -5.60 -13.21
CA LEU A 103 8.10 -6.64 -13.00
C LEU A 103 7.29 -6.96 -14.27
N ARG A 104 7.07 -5.95 -15.14
CA ARG A 104 6.36 -6.16 -16.40
C ARG A 104 7.13 -7.12 -17.32
N LYS A 105 8.45 -6.93 -17.44
CA LYS A 105 9.30 -7.79 -18.27
C LYS A 105 9.23 -9.25 -17.81
N ILE A 106 9.23 -9.46 -16.49
CA ILE A 106 9.21 -10.80 -15.91
C ILE A 106 7.84 -11.48 -16.12
N VAL A 107 6.75 -10.75 -15.91
CA VAL A 107 5.39 -11.29 -16.13
C VAL A 107 5.15 -11.66 -17.60
N ASP A 108 5.78 -10.93 -18.52
CA ASP A 108 5.70 -11.19 -19.97
C ASP A 108 6.58 -12.37 -20.41
N MET A 109 7.45 -12.91 -19.54
CA MET A 109 8.31 -14.06 -19.88
C MET A 109 7.52 -15.30 -20.30
N ARG A 110 6.31 -15.50 -19.75
CA ARG A 110 5.43 -16.61 -20.17
C ARG A 110 4.97 -16.46 -21.63
N ASN A 111 5.02 -15.27 -22.22
CA ASN A 111 4.67 -15.08 -23.63
C ASN A 111 5.57 -15.94 -24.55
N ILE A 112 6.83 -16.16 -24.16
CA ILE A 112 7.76 -17.06 -24.89
C ILE A 112 7.21 -18.50 -24.87
N LEU A 113 6.74 -18.97 -23.72
CA LEU A 113 6.14 -20.30 -23.57
C LEU A 113 4.78 -20.42 -24.30
N GLU A 114 3.98 -19.35 -24.35
CA GLU A 114 2.60 -19.37 -24.84
C GLU A 114 2.43 -19.04 -26.33
N HIS A 115 3.30 -18.20 -26.87
CA HIS A 115 3.15 -17.64 -28.21
C HIS A 115 4.29 -18.03 -29.14
N GLU A 116 5.51 -18.16 -28.58
CA GLU A 116 6.67 -18.64 -29.34
C GLU A 116 6.87 -20.16 -29.19
N TYR A 117 6.18 -20.78 -28.22
CA TYR A 117 6.31 -22.20 -27.88
C TYR A 117 7.77 -22.63 -27.66
N ALA A 118 8.58 -21.71 -27.13
CA ALA A 118 9.99 -21.88 -26.91
C ALA A 118 10.30 -21.97 -25.41
N THR A 119 11.34 -22.73 -25.08
CA THR A 119 11.83 -22.83 -23.70
C THR A 119 12.54 -21.53 -23.33
N PRO A 120 12.25 -20.90 -22.18
CA PRO A 120 13.00 -19.76 -21.70
C PRO A 120 14.45 -20.18 -21.39
N GLU A 121 15.38 -19.27 -21.64
CA GLU A 121 16.80 -19.47 -21.30
C GLU A 121 16.96 -19.56 -19.78
N LEU A 122 17.84 -20.44 -19.31
CA LEU A 122 18.09 -20.66 -17.88
C LEU A 122 18.42 -19.35 -17.14
N GLU A 123 19.34 -18.56 -17.71
CA GLU A 123 19.77 -17.27 -17.16
C GLU A 123 18.61 -16.26 -17.01
N LYS A 124 17.65 -16.28 -17.95
CA LYS A 124 16.47 -15.40 -17.87
C LYS A 124 15.55 -15.83 -16.73
N VAL A 125 15.39 -17.14 -16.51
CA VAL A 125 14.56 -17.64 -15.41
C VAL A 125 15.22 -17.34 -14.06
N GLU A 126 16.54 -17.45 -13.97
CA GLU A 126 17.32 -17.06 -12.79
C GLU A 126 17.14 -15.57 -12.45
N GLU A 127 17.33 -14.68 -13.44
CA GLU A 127 17.11 -13.23 -13.25
C GLU A 127 15.68 -12.93 -12.79
N ALA A 128 14.70 -13.60 -13.39
CA ALA A 128 13.30 -13.46 -13.02
C ALA A 128 13.01 -13.88 -11.58
N LEU A 129 13.66 -14.96 -11.13
CA LEU A 129 13.55 -15.48 -9.79
C LEU A 129 14.12 -14.51 -8.77
N ASP A 130 15.34 -14.00 -8.99
CA ASP A 130 15.97 -12.98 -8.12
C ASP A 130 15.09 -11.73 -7.95
N ILE A 131 14.53 -11.24 -9.06
CA ILE A 131 13.64 -10.07 -9.05
C ILE A 131 12.35 -10.37 -8.28
N ALA A 132 11.79 -11.57 -8.45
CA ALA A 132 10.60 -11.99 -7.73
C ALA A 132 10.88 -12.12 -6.23
N SER A 133 12.00 -12.72 -5.83
CA SER A 133 12.41 -12.84 -4.44
C SER A 133 12.56 -11.46 -3.80
N LEU A 134 13.30 -10.56 -4.44
CA LEU A 134 13.46 -9.19 -3.95
C LEU A 134 12.12 -8.47 -3.80
N PHE A 135 11.24 -8.59 -4.78
CA PHE A 135 9.93 -7.93 -4.75
C PHE A 135 9.01 -8.50 -3.67
N VAL A 136 8.84 -9.83 -3.60
CA VAL A 136 7.97 -10.50 -2.64
C VAL A 136 8.45 -10.27 -1.22
N MET A 137 9.75 -10.42 -0.96
CA MET A 137 10.31 -10.22 0.37
C MET A 137 10.25 -8.76 0.81
N SER A 138 10.60 -7.80 -0.05
CA SER A 138 10.54 -6.37 0.31
C SER A 138 9.10 -5.88 0.51
N ALA A 139 8.16 -6.34 -0.32
CA ALA A 139 6.74 -6.04 -0.13
C ALA A 139 6.22 -6.64 1.18
N SER A 140 6.61 -7.86 1.52
CA SER A 140 6.18 -8.50 2.77
C SER A 140 6.75 -7.81 4.01
N ALA A 141 8.04 -7.45 3.98
CA ALA A 141 8.70 -6.74 5.08
C ALA A 141 8.10 -5.36 5.36
N MET A 142 7.54 -4.71 4.34
CA MET A 142 6.86 -3.41 4.47
C MET A 142 5.63 -3.44 5.41
N PHE A 143 5.05 -4.62 5.66
CA PHE A 143 3.81 -4.77 6.44
C PHE A 143 4.04 -5.40 7.82
N ILE A 144 5.26 -5.34 8.38
CA ILE A 144 5.60 -5.92 9.69
C ILE A 144 6.25 -4.88 10.63
N PRO A 145 5.46 -3.99 11.27
CA PRO A 145 4.11 -3.58 10.92
C PRO A 145 4.10 -2.41 9.92
N PHE A 146 3.02 -2.28 9.14
CA PHE A 146 2.77 -1.06 8.36
C PHE A 146 2.33 0.07 9.31
N ASP A 147 2.94 1.23 9.18
CA ASP A 147 2.58 2.42 9.96
C ASP A 147 1.34 3.08 9.37
N ASP A 148 0.19 2.67 9.88
CA ASP A 148 -1.12 2.97 9.31
C ASP A 148 -1.86 4.11 9.99
N VAL A 149 -1.31 4.64 11.09
CA VAL A 149 -1.85 5.81 11.79
C VAL A 149 -1.08 7.06 11.38
N LEU A 150 -1.81 8.09 10.93
CA LEU A 150 -1.26 9.43 10.75
C LEU A 150 -1.84 10.37 11.82
N GLU A 151 -0.97 11.20 12.39
CA GLU A 151 -1.31 12.24 13.33
C GLU A 151 -1.09 13.61 12.68
N PHE A 152 -2.16 14.40 12.62
CA PHE A 152 -2.16 15.79 12.17
C PHE A 152 -2.28 16.68 13.40
N SER A 153 -1.28 17.51 13.66
CA SER A 153 -1.25 18.41 14.81
C SER A 153 -1.01 19.86 14.40
N LEU A 154 -1.69 20.78 15.07
CA LEU A 154 -1.43 22.21 14.94
C LEU A 154 -0.16 22.58 15.73
N PRO A 155 0.64 23.57 15.27
CA PRO A 155 1.76 24.09 16.05
C PRO A 155 1.27 24.71 17.37
N ASP A 156 2.03 24.52 18.45
CA ASP A 156 1.70 24.97 19.82
C ASP A 156 1.31 26.46 19.96
N GLN A 157 1.64 27.31 18.98
CA GLN A 157 1.38 28.76 19.03
C GLN A 157 -0.06 29.15 18.68
N ASP A 158 -0.86 28.26 18.11
CA ASP A 158 -2.23 28.54 17.65
C ASP A 158 -3.32 27.84 18.50
N ALA A 159 -2.94 27.14 19.57
CA ALA A 159 -3.88 26.41 20.43
C ALA A 159 -4.63 27.35 21.38
N THR A 160 -5.93 27.56 21.13
CA THR A 160 -6.86 28.09 22.14
C THR A 160 -7.46 26.94 22.95
N ASP A 161 -7.79 27.16 24.23
CA ASP A 161 -8.27 26.15 25.20
C ASP A 161 -9.53 25.34 24.78
N SER A 162 -10.12 25.59 23.62
CA SER A 162 -11.35 24.94 23.14
C SER A 162 -11.37 24.57 21.65
N SER A 163 -10.26 24.74 20.92
CA SER A 163 -10.15 24.34 19.52
C SER A 163 -9.56 22.93 19.40
N VAL A 164 -10.06 22.12 18.45
CA VAL A 164 -9.42 20.84 18.10
C VAL A 164 -7.96 21.11 17.71
N THR A 165 -7.02 20.47 18.39
CA THR A 165 -5.57 20.64 18.15
C THR A 165 -4.96 19.47 17.43
N ARG A 166 -5.66 18.33 17.41
CA ARG A 166 -5.17 17.09 16.83
C ARG A 166 -6.25 16.30 16.12
N ILE A 167 -5.90 15.79 14.95
CA ILE A 167 -6.65 14.74 14.24
C ILE A 167 -5.75 13.51 14.12
N THR A 168 -6.30 12.33 14.42
CA THR A 168 -5.66 11.06 14.06
C THR A 168 -6.49 10.34 13.01
N VAL A 169 -5.82 9.67 12.09
CA VAL A 169 -6.46 8.79 11.11
C VAL A 169 -5.79 7.43 11.17
N GLY A 170 -6.57 6.36 11.36
CA GLY A 170 -6.05 4.98 11.41
C GLY A 170 -6.73 4.11 10.35
N LEU A 171 -5.98 3.21 9.73
CA LEU A 171 -6.48 2.36 8.65
C LEU A 171 -7.16 1.11 9.22
N ASN A 172 -8.38 0.86 8.81
CA ASN A 172 -9.19 -0.25 9.28
C ASN A 172 -9.64 -1.13 8.10
N ARG A 173 -9.83 -2.43 8.40
CA ARG A 173 -10.36 -3.41 7.46
C ARG A 173 -11.49 -4.18 8.12
N GLU A 174 -12.62 -4.23 7.42
CA GLU A 174 -13.73 -5.13 7.68
C GLU A 174 -13.85 -6.14 6.51
N SER A 175 -14.79 -7.08 6.59
CA SER A 175 -14.90 -8.18 5.61
C SER A 175 -15.07 -7.75 4.15
N ASP A 176 -15.62 -6.56 3.91
CA ASP A 176 -16.00 -6.05 2.59
C ASP A 176 -15.46 -4.65 2.28
N ARG A 177 -14.83 -3.97 3.25
CA ARG A 177 -14.35 -2.61 3.09
C ARG A 177 -13.04 -2.33 3.81
N VAL A 178 -12.28 -1.41 3.25
CA VAL A 178 -11.08 -0.82 3.86
C VAL A 178 -11.29 0.68 3.90
N PHE A 179 -11.04 1.29 5.06
CA PHE A 179 -11.33 2.70 5.30
C PHE A 179 -10.42 3.28 6.37
N TYR A 180 -10.21 4.59 6.34
CA TYR A 180 -9.65 5.31 7.48
C TYR A 180 -10.77 5.69 8.45
N THR A 181 -10.51 5.54 9.75
CA THR A 181 -11.30 6.19 10.79
C THR A 181 -10.55 7.43 11.26
N VAL A 182 -11.22 8.56 11.21
CA VAL A 182 -10.70 9.88 11.58
C VAL A 182 -11.27 10.25 12.94
N TYR A 183 -10.42 10.67 13.86
CA TYR A 183 -10.82 11.16 15.18
C TYR A 183 -10.29 12.57 15.41
N ALA A 184 -11.12 13.46 15.96
CA ALA A 184 -10.74 14.81 16.35
C ALA A 184 -10.63 14.92 17.87
N TYR A 185 -9.57 15.58 18.35
CA TYR A 185 -9.28 15.75 19.76
C TYR A 185 -9.12 17.21 20.16
N GLU A 186 -9.79 17.60 21.23
CA GLU A 186 -9.53 18.85 21.96
C GLU A 186 -8.38 18.66 22.98
N PRO A 187 -7.66 19.74 23.33
CA PRO A 187 -6.68 19.74 24.42
C PRO A 187 -7.28 19.19 25.72
N GLY A 188 -6.50 18.42 26.47
CA GLY A 188 -6.91 17.87 27.76
C GLY A 188 -5.83 16.98 28.37
N GLU A 189 -6.04 16.51 29.60
CA GLU A 189 -5.10 15.61 30.26
C GLU A 189 -4.92 14.30 29.47
N TYR A 190 -3.70 13.76 29.49
CA TYR A 190 -3.26 12.56 28.76
C TYR A 190 -3.23 12.69 27.22
N ALA A 191 -4.33 12.36 26.55
CA ALA A 191 -4.42 12.20 25.09
C ALA A 191 -5.46 13.13 24.44
N GLY A 192 -5.94 14.13 25.18
CA GLY A 192 -7.04 14.99 24.75
C GLY A 192 -8.39 14.26 24.75
N ARG A 193 -9.46 15.03 24.58
CA ARG A 193 -10.84 14.52 24.56
C ARG A 193 -11.28 14.30 23.11
N CYS A 194 -11.68 13.09 22.76
CA CYS A 194 -12.29 12.83 21.46
C CYS A 194 -13.65 13.55 21.37
N VAL A 195 -13.82 14.40 20.35
CA VAL A 195 -15.03 15.22 20.14
C VAL A 195 -15.80 14.87 18.88
N GLY A 196 -15.24 14.02 18.02
CA GLY A 196 -15.92 13.59 16.82
C GLY A 196 -15.13 12.53 16.05
N GLN A 197 -15.84 11.87 15.14
CA GLN A 197 -15.25 10.90 14.22
C GLN A 197 -15.96 10.89 12.86
N CYS A 198 -15.23 10.50 11.82
CA CYS A 198 -15.79 10.16 10.51
C CYS A 198 -14.96 9.06 9.83
N GLU A 199 -15.47 8.52 8.72
CA GLU A 199 -14.80 7.47 7.95
C GLU A 199 -14.49 7.94 6.53
N ILE A 200 -13.33 7.51 6.00
CA ILE A 200 -12.93 7.74 4.60
C ILE A 200 -12.73 6.39 3.93
N GLN A 201 -13.60 6.05 2.99
CA GLN A 201 -13.59 4.75 2.30
C GLN A 201 -12.47 4.66 1.25
N SER A 202 -12.00 3.43 0.98
CA SER A 202 -11.10 3.14 -0.15
C SER A 202 -11.70 3.63 -1.48
N GLY A 203 -10.84 4.18 -2.33
CA GLY A 203 -11.23 4.85 -3.58
C GLY A 203 -11.54 6.34 -3.44
N HIS A 204 -11.63 6.88 -2.22
CA HIS A 204 -11.67 8.33 -1.99
C HIS A 204 -10.30 8.96 -2.25
N VAL A 205 -10.26 10.19 -2.78
CA VAL A 205 -8.98 10.85 -3.14
C VAL A 205 -8.04 11.02 -1.93
N LEU A 206 -8.58 11.38 -0.76
CA LEU A 206 -7.78 11.44 0.47
C LEU A 206 -7.32 10.08 0.96
N PHE A 207 -8.06 9.00 0.69
CA PHE A 207 -7.63 7.66 1.09
C PHE A 207 -6.30 7.32 0.40
N GLU A 208 -6.22 7.55 -0.91
CA GLU A 208 -4.99 7.30 -1.68
C GLU A 208 -3.84 8.18 -1.22
N ALA A 209 -4.11 9.47 -0.98
CA ALA A 209 -3.11 10.41 -0.49
C ALA A 209 -2.58 10.03 0.90
N MET A 210 -3.45 9.60 1.82
CA MET A 210 -3.07 9.15 3.16
C MET A 210 -2.23 7.87 3.12
N VAL A 211 -2.62 6.86 2.34
CA VAL A 211 -1.80 5.64 2.17
C VAL A 211 -0.41 5.99 1.63
N LYS A 212 -0.35 6.87 0.63
CA LYS A 212 0.90 7.35 0.05
C LYS A 212 1.76 8.10 1.08
N LEU A 213 1.14 8.92 1.92
CA LEU A 213 1.82 9.67 2.97
C LEU A 213 2.38 8.73 4.04
N SER A 214 1.58 7.78 4.55
CA SER A 214 2.02 6.71 5.45
C SER A 214 3.22 5.94 4.90
N ALA A 215 3.12 5.44 3.67
CA ALA A 215 4.21 4.72 3.02
C ALA A 215 5.48 5.57 2.86
N SER A 216 5.32 6.86 2.51
CA SER A 216 6.45 7.78 2.32
C SER A 216 7.15 8.13 3.62
N LEU A 217 6.39 8.35 4.70
CA LEU A 217 6.92 8.61 6.06
C LEU A 217 7.67 7.39 6.58
N MET A 218 7.05 6.21 6.49
CA MET A 218 7.64 4.95 6.95
C MET A 218 8.95 4.61 6.21
N LEU A 219 8.96 4.78 4.88
CA LEU A 219 10.15 4.51 4.05
C LEU A 219 11.15 5.67 4.01
N ARG A 220 10.80 6.83 4.60
CA ARG A 220 11.55 8.09 4.49
C ARG A 220 11.88 8.46 3.04
N TYR A 221 10.96 8.16 2.13
CA TYR A 221 11.14 8.30 0.69
C TYR A 221 10.05 9.18 0.09
N LYS A 222 10.46 10.27 -0.59
CA LYS A 222 9.53 11.22 -1.24
C LYS A 222 8.48 11.86 -0.32
N VAL A 223 8.78 12.01 0.97
CA VAL A 223 7.86 12.60 1.98
C VAL A 223 7.29 13.96 1.53
N ASN A 224 8.13 14.89 1.09
CA ASN A 224 7.66 16.23 0.66
C ASN A 224 6.70 16.16 -0.54
N GLN A 225 6.91 15.22 -1.47
CA GLN A 225 5.99 15.03 -2.58
C GLN A 225 4.65 14.48 -2.09
N ALA A 226 4.68 13.53 -1.14
CA ALA A 226 3.46 12.95 -0.57
C ALA A 226 2.65 13.98 0.22
N LEU A 227 3.31 14.89 0.95
CA LEU A 227 2.66 16.03 1.62
C LEU A 227 1.98 16.95 0.61
N ASN A 228 2.70 17.36 -0.45
CA ASN A 228 2.12 18.20 -1.50
C ASN A 228 0.94 17.53 -2.21
N ASP A 229 1.03 16.21 -2.46
CA ASP A 229 -0.06 15.45 -3.08
C ASP A 229 -1.28 15.35 -2.16
N PHE A 230 -1.06 15.25 -0.85
CA PHE A 230 -2.11 15.29 0.17
C PHE A 230 -2.80 16.66 0.20
N ASP A 231 -2.04 17.75 0.25
CA ASP A 231 -2.60 19.12 0.24
C ASP A 231 -3.42 19.38 -1.03
N ALA A 232 -2.91 18.93 -2.18
CA ALA A 232 -3.63 19.04 -3.45
C ALA A 232 -4.92 18.21 -3.48
N ALA A 233 -4.93 17.03 -2.88
CA ALA A 233 -6.12 16.19 -2.76
C ALA A 233 -7.15 16.81 -1.79
N TYR A 234 -6.70 17.37 -0.67
CA TYR A 234 -7.55 18.05 0.31
C TYR A 234 -8.19 19.31 -0.27
N ALA A 235 -7.46 20.09 -1.06
CA ALA A 235 -7.96 21.29 -1.72
C ALA A 235 -9.04 21.03 -2.79
N GLN A 236 -9.17 19.80 -3.29
CA GLN A 236 -10.17 19.40 -4.28
C GLN A 236 -11.52 18.99 -3.67
N LEU A 237 -11.56 18.78 -2.35
CA LEU A 237 -12.80 18.54 -1.61
C LEU A 237 -13.64 19.81 -1.56
#